data_AF-A0A430RCF4-F1
#
_entry.id   AF-A0A430RCF4-F1
#
_cell.length_a   1.000
_cell.length_b   1.000
_cell.length_c   1.000
_cell.angle_alpha   90.00
_cell.angle_beta   90.00
_cell.angle_gamma   90.00
#
_symmetry.space_group_name_H-M   'P 1'
#
loop_
_entity.id
_entity.type
_entity.pdbx_description
1 polymer ?
#
loop_
_entity_poly.entity_id
_entity_poly.type
_entity_poly.pdbx_seq_one_letter_code
_entity_poly.pdbx_strand_id
1 'polypeptide(L)'
;MQARMEAMVFDWNEVVEDISKSLVDEVGAPEGASVYVLWGFSPLDLETALYDLLMHLGEEERALFRRYLGDLVETIHREEYNILALLPYEGQLHAKGGSVPIPPGWETGTTRVLS
;
A
#
# COMPACT_ATOMS: atom_id res chain seq x y z
N MET A 1 27.06 7.77 29.01
CA MET A 1 25.73 7.26 28.62
C MET A 1 25.74 7.01 27.12
N GLN A 2 26.09 5.79 26.70
CA GLN A 2 25.93 5.34 25.32
C GLN A 2 24.42 5.14 25.13
N ALA A 3 23.77 6.04 24.39
CA ALA A 3 22.44 5.75 23.87
C ALA A 3 22.61 4.51 22.98
N ARG A 4 22.16 3.35 23.49
CA ARG A 4 21.88 2.20 22.64
C ARG A 4 20.79 2.66 21.69
N MET A 5 21.20 3.13 20.53
CA MET A 5 20.33 3.29 19.38
C MET A 5 20.04 1.85 18.95
N GLU A 6 19.08 1.23 19.61
CA GLU A 6 18.43 0.03 19.11
C GLU A 6 17.94 0.44 17.73
N ALA A 7 18.61 -0.05 16.70
CA ALA A 7 18.02 -0.07 15.38
C ALA A 7 16.74 -0.89 15.55
N MET A 8 15.62 -0.21 15.79
CA MET A 8 14.30 -0.78 15.55
C MET A 8 14.37 -1.27 14.12
N VAL A 9 14.55 -2.58 13.95
CA VAL A 9 14.50 -3.22 12.65
C VAL A 9 13.08 -2.99 12.19
N PHE A 10 12.95 -2.11 11.23
CA PHE A 10 11.68 -1.76 10.66
C PHE A 10 11.22 -2.93 9.79
N ASP A 11 10.27 -3.72 10.30
CA ASP A 11 9.75 -4.89 9.59
C ASP A 11 8.58 -4.49 8.69
N TRP A 12 8.89 -4.35 7.41
CA TRP A 12 7.90 -4.00 6.41
C TRP A 12 6.81 -5.06 6.26
N ASN A 13 7.09 -6.32 6.62
CA ASN A 13 6.08 -7.37 6.59
C ASN A 13 5.02 -7.14 7.67
N GLU A 14 5.41 -6.68 8.86
CA GLU A 14 4.47 -6.36 9.95
C GLU A 14 3.53 -5.21 9.51
N VAL A 15 4.08 -4.17 8.88
CA VAL A 15 3.29 -3.06 8.34
C VAL A 15 2.31 -3.51 7.26
N VAL A 16 2.77 -4.36 6.33
CA VAL A 16 1.94 -4.94 5.26
C VAL A 16 0.83 -5.82 5.83
N GLU A 17 1.14 -6.66 6.82
CA GLU A 17 0.19 -7.53 7.49
C GLU A 17 -0.87 -6.71 8.25
N ASP A 18 -0.44 -5.71 9.01
CA ASP A 18 -1.31 -4.85 9.81
C ASP A 18 -2.30 -4.07 8.95
N ILE A 19 -1.83 -3.40 7.88
CA ILE A 19 -2.72 -2.61 7.02
C ILE A 19 -3.69 -3.52 6.24
N SER A 20 -3.25 -4.71 5.82
CA SER A 20 -4.09 -5.67 5.11
C SER A 20 -5.18 -6.21 6.02
N LYS A 21 -4.80 -6.67 7.22
CA LYS A 21 -5.74 -7.19 8.20
C LYS A 21 -6.73 -6.12 8.64
N SER A 22 -6.25 -4.92 8.90
CA SER A 22 -7.11 -3.81 9.29
C SER A 22 -8.12 -3.45 8.20
N LEU A 23 -7.75 -3.49 6.91
CA LEU A 23 -8.67 -3.27 5.80
C LEU A 23 -9.69 -4.40 5.67
N VAL A 24 -9.25 -5.66 5.77
CA VAL A 24 -10.14 -6.84 5.72
C VAL A 24 -11.18 -6.79 6.85
N ASP A 25 -10.74 -6.52 8.08
CA ASP A 25 -11.61 -6.40 9.25
C ASP A 25 -12.61 -5.25 9.12
N GLU A 26 -12.18 -4.09 8.60
CA GLU A 26 -13.03 -2.91 8.40
C GLU A 26 -14.13 -3.14 7.35
N VAL A 27 -13.81 -3.87 6.29
CA VAL A 27 -14.75 -4.19 5.20
C VAL A 27 -15.61 -5.41 5.53
N GLY A 28 -15.20 -6.23 6.50
CA GLY A 28 -15.85 -7.51 6.83
C GLY A 28 -15.62 -8.58 5.76
N ALA A 29 -14.50 -8.51 5.04
CA ALA A 29 -14.14 -9.47 4.01
C ALA A 29 -13.71 -10.81 4.62
N PRO A 30 -13.87 -11.94 3.90
CA PRO A 30 -13.47 -13.25 4.40
C PRO A 30 -11.95 -13.36 4.54
N GLU A 31 -11.51 -14.24 5.44
CA GLU A 31 -10.11 -14.59 5.62
C GLU A 31 -9.54 -15.13 4.29
N GLY A 32 -8.39 -14.61 3.86
CA GLY A 32 -7.77 -14.93 2.58
C GLY A 32 -8.25 -14.12 1.37
N ALA A 33 -9.03 -13.06 1.58
CA ALA A 33 -9.34 -12.10 0.51
C ALA A 33 -8.06 -11.48 -0.09
N SER A 34 -8.02 -11.33 -1.41
CA SER A 34 -6.87 -10.78 -2.12
C SER A 34 -6.72 -9.28 -1.83
N VAL A 35 -5.74 -8.91 -1.02
CA VAL A 35 -5.34 -7.53 -0.77
C VAL A 35 -4.08 -7.20 -1.56
N TYR A 36 -4.10 -6.11 -2.33
CA TYR A 36 -2.92 -5.56 -2.98
C TYR A 36 -2.33 -4.50 -2.09
N VAL A 37 -1.06 -4.64 -1.70
CA VAL A 37 -0.35 -3.62 -0.92
C VAL A 37 0.74 -3.00 -1.79
N LEU A 38 0.64 -1.68 -1.95
CA LEU A 38 1.57 -0.83 -2.68
C LEU A 38 2.32 0.05 -1.69
N TRP A 39 3.58 0.31 -1.97
CA TRP A 39 4.38 1.22 -1.17
C TRP A 39 5.39 1.96 -2.05
N GLY A 40 5.83 3.12 -1.57
CA GLY A 40 6.83 3.95 -2.21
C GLY A 40 7.60 4.79 -1.18
N PHE A 41 8.64 5.49 -1.61
CA PHE A 41 9.39 6.38 -0.72
C PHE A 41 8.71 7.75 -0.53
N SER A 42 7.81 8.08 -1.45
CA SER A 42 7.06 9.34 -1.49
C SER A 42 5.65 9.09 -2.06
N PRO A 43 4.73 10.07 -1.96
CA PRO A 43 3.44 10.01 -2.63
C PRO A 43 3.55 9.78 -4.15
N LEU A 44 4.57 10.36 -4.79
CA LEU A 44 4.83 10.17 -6.22
C LEU A 44 5.27 8.73 -6.55
N ASP A 45 6.10 8.13 -5.70
CA ASP A 45 6.49 6.72 -5.89
C ASP A 45 5.31 5.78 -5.69
N LEU A 46 4.45 6.09 -4.71
CA LEU A 46 3.23 5.33 -4.47
C LEU A 46 2.23 5.45 -5.62
N GLU A 47 2.07 6.65 -6.19
CA GLU A 47 1.29 6.87 -7.42
C GLU A 47 1.85 6.04 -8.58
N THR A 48 3.18 6.03 -8.76
CA THR A 48 3.83 5.24 -9.82
C THR A 48 3.55 3.75 -9.63
N ALA A 49 3.68 3.24 -8.40
CA ALA A 49 3.35 1.85 -8.07
C ALA A 49 1.87 1.51 -8.35
N LEU A 50 0.95 2.46 -8.12
CA LEU A 50 -0.47 2.30 -8.45
C LEU A 50 -0.69 2.18 -9.96
N TYR A 51 -0.03 3.00 -10.77
CA TYR A 51 -0.10 2.87 -12.23
C TYR A 51 0.53 1.57 -12.73
N ASP A 52 1.64 1.14 -12.14
CA ASP A 52 2.29 -0.14 -12.48
C ASP A 52 1.40 -1.34 -12.17
N LEU A 53 0.68 -1.33 -11.03
CA LEU A 53 -0.28 -2.37 -10.69
C LEU A 53 -1.33 -2.55 -11.79
N LEU A 54 -1.90 -1.46 -12.32
CA LEU A 54 -2.92 -1.52 -13.38
C LEU A 54 -2.46 -2.27 -14.63
N MET A 55 -1.16 -2.24 -14.94
CA MET A 55 -0.59 -2.94 -16.09
C MET A 55 -0.60 -4.47 -15.92
N HIS A 56 -0.63 -4.94 -14.68
CA HIS A 56 -0.55 -6.35 -14.30
C HIS A 56 -1.93 -6.97 -14.01
N LEU A 57 -2.96 -6.14 -13.80
CA LEU A 57 -4.34 -6.61 -13.56
C LEU A 57 -5.01 -7.13 -14.83
N GLY A 58 -5.91 -8.12 -14.66
CA GLY A 58 -6.84 -8.57 -15.70
C GLY A 58 -7.85 -7.47 -16.10
N GLU A 59 -8.59 -7.68 -17.18
CA GLU A 59 -9.47 -6.64 -17.74
C GLU A 59 -10.56 -6.17 -16.76
N GLU A 60 -11.23 -7.10 -16.08
CA GLU A 60 -12.32 -6.80 -15.14
C GLU A 60 -11.82 -6.01 -13.91
N GLU A 61 -10.75 -6.48 -13.27
CA GLU A 61 -10.12 -5.80 -12.13
C GLU A 61 -9.57 -4.44 -12.53
N ARG A 62 -8.88 -4.36 -13.67
CA ARG A 62 -8.36 -3.09 -14.20
C ARG A 62 -9.47 -2.08 -14.44
N ALA A 63 -10.62 -2.52 -14.96
CA ALA A 63 -11.79 -1.67 -15.15
C ALA A 63 -12.36 -1.17 -13.82
N LEU A 64 -12.39 -2.01 -12.79
CA LEU A 64 -12.78 -1.62 -11.43
C LEU A 64 -11.84 -0.56 -10.88
N PHE A 65 -10.52 -0.80 -10.88
CA PHE A 65 -9.54 0.13 -10.32
C PHE A 65 -9.51 1.48 -11.04
N ARG A 66 -9.66 1.49 -12.37
CA ARG A 66 -9.73 2.74 -13.15
C ARG A 66 -10.89 3.66 -12.75
N ARG A 67 -11.99 3.13 -12.22
CA ARG A 67 -13.12 3.96 -11.73
C ARG A 67 -12.74 4.81 -10.52
N TYR A 68 -11.83 4.31 -9.69
CA TYR A 68 -11.41 4.95 -8.44
C TYR A 68 -10.03 5.62 -8.54
N LEU A 69 -9.33 5.44 -9.66
CA LEU A 69 -7.94 5.90 -9.83
C LEU A 69 -7.75 7.39 -9.53
N GLY A 70 -8.66 8.25 -9.99
CA GLY A 70 -8.58 9.70 -9.73
C GLY A 70 -8.63 10.01 -8.23
N ASP A 71 -9.62 9.45 -7.54
CA ASP A 71 -9.82 9.65 -6.09
C ASP A 71 -8.66 9.08 -5.27
N LEU A 72 -8.11 7.94 -5.70
CA LEU A 72 -6.94 7.32 -5.07
C LEU A 72 -5.70 8.22 -5.20
N VAL A 73 -5.40 8.70 -6.40
CA VAL A 73 -4.26 9.61 -6.63
C VAL A 73 -4.41 10.90 -5.85
N GLU A 74 -5.61 11.51 -5.87
CA GLU A 74 -5.87 12.72 -5.09
C GLU A 74 -5.63 12.49 -3.59
N THR A 75 -6.13 11.36 -3.06
CA THR A 75 -5.98 11.02 -1.64
C THR A 75 -4.53 10.73 -1.27
N ILE A 76 -3.78 10.01 -2.11
CA ILE A 76 -2.34 9.74 -1.90
C ILE A 76 -1.58 11.05 -1.68
N HIS A 77 -1.79 12.03 -2.55
CA HIS A 77 -1.09 13.31 -2.47
C HIS A 77 -1.60 14.21 -1.37
N ARG A 78 -2.92 14.26 -1.15
CA ARG A 78 -3.52 15.11 -0.11
C ARG A 78 -3.13 14.67 1.29
N GLU A 79 -3.09 13.36 1.53
CA GLU A 79 -2.81 12.77 2.85
C GLU A 79 -1.34 12.34 3.01
N GLU A 80 -0.49 12.63 2.01
CA GLU A 80 0.94 12.29 1.97
C GLU A 80 1.22 10.79 2.24
N TYR A 81 0.43 9.91 1.62
CA TYR A 81 0.60 8.48 1.77
C TYR A 81 1.85 7.96 1.07
N ASN A 82 2.50 6.98 1.70
CA ASN A 82 3.60 6.22 1.13
C ASN A 82 3.35 4.70 1.17
N ILE A 83 2.20 4.27 1.71
CA ILE A 83 1.66 2.92 1.63
C ILE A 83 0.16 2.96 1.34
N LEU A 84 -0.33 1.99 0.56
CA LEU A 84 -1.74 1.84 0.20
C LEU A 84 -2.10 0.35 0.08
N ALA A 85 -3.10 -0.08 0.85
CA ALA A 85 -3.75 -1.37 0.70
C ALA A 85 -5.05 -1.21 -0.10
N LEU A 86 -5.30 -2.12 -1.03
CA LEU A 86 -6.44 -2.14 -1.94
C LEU A 86 -7.10 -3.51 -1.92
N LEU A 87 -8.41 -3.53 -1.72
CA LEU A 87 -9.21 -4.75 -1.62
C LEU A 87 -10.41 -4.66 -2.57
N PRO A 88 -10.39 -5.37 -3.72
CA PRO A 88 -11.59 -5.56 -4.52
C PRO A 88 -12.53 -6.56 -3.84
N TYR A 89 -13.69 -6.11 -3.36
CA TYR A 89 -14.67 -6.95 -2.69
C TYR A 89 -16.09 -6.51 -3.05
N GLU A 90 -16.98 -7.49 -3.28
CA GLU A 90 -18.39 -7.27 -3.65
C GLU A 90 -18.61 -6.24 -4.80
N GLY A 91 -17.69 -6.22 -5.78
CA GLY A 91 -17.76 -5.33 -6.94
C GLY A 91 -17.36 -3.88 -6.66
N GLN A 92 -16.84 -3.58 -5.47
CA GLN A 92 -16.27 -2.30 -5.09
C GLN A 92 -14.77 -2.41 -4.83
N LEU A 93 -14.08 -1.28 -4.86
CA LEU A 93 -12.68 -1.19 -4.45
C LEU A 93 -12.60 -0.46 -3.12
N HIS A 94 -12.15 -1.17 -2.10
CA HIS A 94 -11.88 -0.61 -0.78
C HIS A 94 -10.40 -0.27 -0.67
N ALA A 95 -10.07 0.82 0.01
CA ALA A 95 -8.71 1.32 0.10
C ALA A 95 -8.40 1.79 1.51
N LYS A 96 -7.18 1.51 1.97
CA LYS A 96 -6.64 2.02 3.23
C LYS A 96 -5.20 2.45 3.00
N GLY A 97 -4.89 3.71 3.28
CA GLY A 97 -3.55 4.26 3.11
C GLY A 97 -2.98 4.81 4.41
N GLY A 98 -1.69 5.10 4.37
CA GLY A 98 -1.00 5.70 5.49
C GLY A 98 0.37 6.24 5.10
N SER A 99 1.00 6.91 6.06
CA SER A 99 2.38 7.36 5.95
C SER A 99 3.18 6.65 7.04
N VAL A 100 4.21 5.91 6.62
CA VAL A 100 5.06 5.15 7.51
C VAL A 100 6.47 5.72 7.47
N PRO A 101 7.10 5.99 8.63
CA PRO A 101 8.45 6.56 8.65
C PRO A 101 9.44 5.65 7.94
N ILE A 102 10.12 6.20 6.94
CA ILE A 102 11.14 5.47 6.18
C ILE A 102 12.49 5.69 6.87
N PRO A 103 13.19 4.61 7.28
CA PRO A 103 14.50 4.75 7.89
C PRO A 103 15.50 5.41 6.93
N PRO A 104 16.37 6.30 7.42
CA PRO A 104 17.44 6.87 6.62
C PRO A 104 18.31 5.76 5.98
N GLY A 105 18.58 5.87 4.68
CA GLY A 105 19.41 4.90 3.92
C GLY A 105 18.65 3.77 3.23
N TRP A 106 17.32 3.73 3.33
CA TRP A 106 16.47 2.77 2.59
C TRP A 106 16.09 3.24 1.18
N GLU A 107 16.22 4.54 0.89
CA GLU A 107 15.89 5.16 -0.41
C GLU A 107 16.70 4.59 -1.60
N THR A 108 17.79 3.86 -1.32
CA THR A 108 18.64 3.20 -2.33
C THR A 108 18.36 1.70 -2.51
N GLY A 109 17.42 1.14 -1.74
CA GLY A 109 17.12 -0.29 -1.69
C GLY A 109 15.90 -0.65 -2.54
N THR A 110 16.16 -0.95 -3.82
CA THR A 110 15.35 -1.68 -4.80
C THR A 110 13.96 -2.16 -4.32
N THR A 111 12.90 -1.61 -4.91
CA THR A 111 11.52 -2.10 -4.89
C THR A 111 11.48 -3.62 -4.96
N ARG A 112 10.98 -4.27 -3.89
CA ARG A 112 10.66 -5.70 -3.88
C ARG A 112 9.14 -5.83 -3.87
N VAL A 113 8.59 -6.31 -4.97
CA VAL A 113 7.22 -6.84 -5.01
C VAL A 113 7.29 -8.21 -4.34
N LEU A 114 6.64 -8.36 -3.18
CA LEU A 114 6.43 -9.66 -2.56
C LEU A 114 5.14 -10.25 -3.14
N SER A 115 5.27 -11.38 -3.84
CA SER A 115 4.18 -12.23 -4.32
C SER A 115 3.75 -13.22 -3.24
#